data_AF-A0A1S4EL66-F1
#
_entry.id   AF-A0A1S4EL66-F1
#
_cell.length_a   1.000
_cell.length_b   1.000
_cell.length_c   1.000
_cell.angle_alpha   90.00
_cell.angle_beta   90.00
_cell.angle_gamma   90.00
#
_symmetry.space_group_name_H-M   'P 1'
#
loop_
_entity.id
_entity.type
_entity.pdbx_description
1 polymer ?
#
loop_
_entity_poly.entity_id
_entity_poly.type
_entity_poly.pdbx_seq_one_letter_code
_entity_poly.pdbx_strand_id
1 'polypeptide(L)'
;MSQQIQIAQCDLRNTQQENDDLLAQLSQIELASKSKTSDVEKLKEELNELRSQVNGTKLSDLETELSEKNKTIRMLQQRLSDMKKTLQQELRNHTSDPRSSPNETRNNTSDPRSSPNESRNNTSGEDTPPVQPMSSRSNSLEDDVNFKYLKHVIIKFLTCREYEAQHLTRAVAVLLRLSAEEEQQLRDTLDMRNSWWPSRSRILPR
;
A
#
# COMPACT_ATOMS: atom_id res chain seq x y z
N MET A 1 43.40 -42.31 -57.98
CA MET A 1 44.05 -41.06 -57.50
C MET A 1 43.29 -39.82 -57.98
N SER A 2 43.02 -39.66 -59.28
CA SER A 2 42.25 -38.49 -59.80
C SER A 2 40.83 -38.34 -59.23
N GLN A 3 40.06 -39.42 -59.11
CA GLN A 3 38.68 -39.37 -58.60
C GLN A 3 38.58 -38.92 -57.13
N GLN A 4 39.56 -39.32 -56.31
CA GLN A 4 39.61 -38.97 -54.89
C GLN A 4 39.92 -37.48 -54.68
N ILE A 5 40.79 -36.91 -55.52
CA ILE A 5 41.07 -35.48 -55.55
C ILE A 5 39.81 -34.69 -55.93
N GLN A 6 39.03 -35.19 -56.89
CA GLN A 6 37.81 -34.52 -57.35
C GLN A 6 36.69 -34.51 -56.29
N ILE A 7 36.56 -35.58 -55.52
CA ILE A 7 35.63 -35.65 -54.38
C ILE A 7 36.05 -34.66 -53.29
N ALA A 8 37.32 -34.66 -52.90
CA ALA A 8 37.84 -33.73 -51.89
C ALA A 8 37.69 -32.25 -52.32
N GLN A 9 37.84 -31.95 -53.62
CA GLN A 9 37.57 -30.61 -54.17
C GLN A 9 36.09 -30.23 -54.12
N CYS A 10 35.19 -31.18 -54.36
CA CYS A 10 33.75 -30.96 -54.25
C CYS A 10 33.36 -30.67 -52.79
N ASP A 11 33.86 -31.46 -51.84
CA ASP A 11 33.57 -31.28 -50.42
C ASP A 11 34.13 -29.97 -49.88
N LEU A 12 35.36 -29.62 -50.27
CA LEU A 12 35.95 -28.33 -49.92
C LEU A 12 35.09 -27.17 -50.46
N ARG A 13 34.58 -27.27 -51.68
CA ARG A 13 33.69 -26.24 -52.24
C ARG A 13 32.36 -26.14 -51.49
N ASN A 14 31.78 -27.26 -51.10
CA ASN A 14 30.53 -27.29 -50.33
C ASN A 14 30.73 -26.68 -48.94
N THR A 15 31.79 -27.06 -48.23
CA THR A 15 32.14 -26.47 -46.93
C THR A 15 32.47 -24.99 -47.03
N GLN A 16 33.10 -24.54 -48.13
CA GLN A 16 33.35 -23.11 -48.37
C GLN A 16 32.03 -22.35 -48.51
N GLN A 17 31.09 -22.87 -49.30
CA GLN A 17 29.77 -22.27 -49.49
C GLN A 17 28.98 -22.22 -48.18
N GLU A 18 28.99 -23.30 -47.39
CA GLU A 18 28.33 -23.36 -46.09
C GLU A 18 28.92 -22.32 -45.11
N ASN A 19 30.24 -22.15 -45.11
CA ASN A 19 30.90 -21.11 -44.32
C ASN A 19 30.47 -19.70 -44.76
N ASP A 20 30.37 -19.44 -46.06
CA ASP A 20 29.94 -18.14 -46.59
C ASP A 20 28.49 -17.84 -46.20
N ASP A 21 27.60 -18.84 -46.27
CA ASP A 21 26.19 -18.72 -45.86
C ASP A 21 26.06 -18.47 -44.34
N LEU A 22 26.86 -19.18 -43.52
CA LEU A 22 26.90 -18.99 -42.07
C LEU A 22 27.43 -17.60 -41.69
N LEU A 23 28.45 -17.10 -42.40
CA LEU A 23 28.97 -15.74 -42.19
C LEU A 23 27.91 -14.68 -42.52
N ALA A 24 27.13 -14.88 -43.60
CA ALA A 24 26.03 -13.99 -43.94
C ALA A 24 24.93 -13.98 -42.85
N GLN A 25 24.56 -15.16 -42.34
CA GLN A 25 23.58 -15.27 -41.24
C GLN A 25 24.08 -14.59 -39.96
N LEU A 26 25.35 -14.78 -39.58
CA LEU A 26 25.94 -14.12 -38.43
C LEU A 26 25.89 -12.60 -38.56
N SER A 27 26.24 -12.06 -39.73
CA SER A 27 26.17 -10.63 -40.00
C SER A 27 24.74 -10.09 -39.84
N GLN A 28 23.74 -10.82 -40.35
CA GLN A 28 22.34 -10.42 -40.26
C GLN A 28 21.82 -10.47 -38.81
N ILE A 29 22.20 -11.50 -38.04
CA ILE A 29 21.86 -11.61 -36.62
C ILE A 29 22.50 -10.47 -35.83
N GLU A 30 23.75 -10.11 -36.12
CA GLU A 30 24.45 -9.02 -35.45
C GLU A 30 23.74 -7.67 -35.68
N LEU A 31 23.35 -7.39 -36.92
CA LEU A 31 22.57 -6.21 -37.29
C LEU A 31 21.20 -6.17 -36.58
N ALA A 32 20.47 -7.28 -36.58
CA ALA A 32 19.18 -7.37 -35.91
C ALA A 32 19.32 -7.20 -34.38
N SER A 33 20.37 -7.76 -33.79
CA SER A 33 20.67 -7.62 -32.36
C SER A 33 21.00 -6.17 -32.00
N LYS A 34 21.80 -5.48 -32.82
CA LYS A 34 22.10 -4.04 -32.68
C LYS A 34 20.85 -3.16 -32.78
N SER A 35 19.97 -3.44 -33.73
CA SER A 35 18.68 -2.72 -33.84
C SER A 35 17.84 -2.91 -32.58
N LYS A 36 17.65 -4.16 -32.14
CA LYS A 36 16.85 -4.48 -30.95
C LYS A 36 17.42 -3.86 -29.67
N THR A 37 18.75 -3.83 -29.52
CA THR A 37 19.38 -3.16 -28.37
C THR A 37 19.13 -1.65 -28.39
N SER A 38 19.19 -1.00 -29.56
CA SER A 38 18.83 0.42 -29.68
C SER A 38 17.37 0.69 -29.31
N ASP A 39 16.44 -0.16 -29.74
CA ASP A 39 15.02 -0.01 -29.40
C ASP A 39 14.76 -0.20 -27.91
N VAL A 40 15.44 -1.16 -27.27
CA VAL A 40 15.36 -1.39 -25.82
C VAL A 40 15.86 -0.17 -25.04
N GLU A 41 16.94 0.49 -25.47
CA GLU A 41 17.42 1.70 -24.80
C GLU A 41 16.41 2.86 -24.92
N LYS A 42 15.80 3.07 -26.09
CA LYS A 42 14.74 4.09 -26.25
C LYS A 42 13.54 3.84 -25.36
N LEU A 43 13.08 2.59 -25.28
CA LEU A 43 11.95 2.21 -24.43
C LEU A 43 12.26 2.38 -22.93
N LYS A 44 13.51 2.16 -22.51
CA LYS A 44 13.94 2.44 -21.13
C LYS A 44 13.92 3.93 -20.82
N GLU A 45 14.36 4.77 -21.74
CA GLU A 45 14.30 6.24 -21.59
C GLU A 45 12.85 6.71 -21.45
N GLU A 46 11.94 6.23 -22.31
CA GLU A 46 10.51 6.56 -22.26
C GLU A 46 9.84 6.11 -20.94
N LEU A 47 10.17 4.90 -20.45
CA LEU A 47 9.70 4.42 -19.15
C LEU A 47 10.18 5.28 -17.98
N ASN A 48 11.44 5.71 -18.01
CA ASN A 48 11.98 6.58 -16.97
C ASN A 48 11.30 7.95 -16.97
N GLU A 49 11.03 8.52 -18.15
CA GLU A 49 10.31 9.79 -18.28
C GLU A 49 8.88 9.68 -17.73
N LEU A 50 8.13 8.65 -18.13
CA LEU A 50 6.78 8.39 -17.62
C LEU A 50 6.78 8.19 -16.09
N ARG A 51 7.76 7.45 -15.55
CA ARG A 51 7.89 7.24 -14.10
C ARG A 51 8.18 8.55 -13.36
N SER A 52 9.05 9.40 -13.92
CA SER A 52 9.33 10.73 -13.39
C SER A 52 8.07 11.60 -13.38
N GLN A 53 7.31 11.59 -14.48
CA GLN A 53 6.08 12.35 -14.62
C GLN A 53 5.03 11.90 -13.60
N VAL A 54 4.75 10.60 -13.50
CA VAL A 54 3.73 10.06 -12.58
C VAL A 54 4.08 10.37 -11.13
N ASN A 55 5.33 10.17 -10.72
CA ASN A 55 5.74 10.38 -9.34
C ASN A 55 5.84 11.87 -8.99
N GLY A 56 6.32 12.70 -9.91
CA GLY A 56 6.57 14.12 -9.67
C GLY A 56 5.29 14.95 -9.67
N THR A 57 4.48 14.85 -10.72
CA THR A 57 3.32 15.75 -10.88
C THR A 57 2.17 15.33 -9.98
N LYS A 58 1.82 14.04 -9.98
CA LYS A 58 0.63 13.57 -9.26
C LYS A 58 0.78 13.67 -7.75
N LEU A 59 1.96 13.40 -7.22
CA LEU A 59 2.22 13.55 -5.80
C LEU A 59 2.17 15.03 -5.40
N SER A 60 2.80 15.91 -6.20
CA SER A 60 2.81 17.36 -5.94
C SER A 60 1.41 17.99 -6.00
N ASP A 61 0.59 17.60 -6.97
CA ASP A 61 -0.79 18.07 -7.10
C ASP A 61 -1.66 17.63 -5.91
N LEU A 62 -1.50 16.37 -5.48
CA LEU A 62 -2.24 15.86 -4.32
C LEU A 62 -1.78 16.53 -3.01
N GLU A 63 -0.48 16.77 -2.84
CA GLU A 63 0.07 17.48 -1.68
C GLU A 63 -0.44 18.93 -1.61
N THR A 64 -0.47 19.63 -2.75
CA THR A 64 -0.99 21.00 -2.82
C THR A 64 -2.48 21.04 -2.50
N GLU A 65 -3.30 20.17 -3.08
CA GLU A 65 -4.74 20.09 -2.77
C GLU A 65 -4.97 19.77 -1.29
N LEU A 66 -4.24 18.79 -0.73
CA LEU A 66 -4.33 18.45 0.69
C LEU A 66 -3.97 19.63 1.59
N SER A 67 -2.97 20.43 1.20
CA SER A 67 -2.58 21.64 1.93
C SER A 67 -3.69 22.70 1.94
N GLU A 68 -4.41 22.87 0.83
CA GLU A 68 -5.53 23.82 0.70
C GLU A 68 -6.75 23.38 1.49
N LYS A 69 -7.11 22.09 1.42
CA LYS A 69 -8.19 21.51 2.24
C LYS A 69 -7.88 21.69 3.73
N ASN A 70 -6.63 21.47 4.15
CA ASN A 70 -6.21 21.70 5.54
C ASN A 70 -6.32 23.17 5.97
N LYS A 71 -5.96 24.13 5.11
CA LYS A 71 -6.17 25.57 5.36
C LYS A 71 -7.66 25.89 5.53
N THR A 72 -8.50 25.30 4.69
CA THR A 72 -9.96 25.47 4.74
C THR A 72 -10.54 24.92 6.04
N ILE A 73 -10.13 23.72 6.46
CA ILE A 73 -10.54 23.11 7.73
C ILE A 73 -10.20 24.04 8.90
N ARG A 74 -8.99 24.59 8.94
CA ARG A 74 -8.58 25.53 10.00
C ARG A 74 -9.44 26.79 10.03
N MET A 75 -9.74 27.38 8.86
CA MET A 75 -10.65 28.53 8.78
C MET A 75 -12.06 28.19 9.28
N LEU A 76 -12.60 27.04 8.88
CA LEU A 76 -13.94 26.61 9.30
C LEU A 76 -13.97 26.32 10.81
N GLN A 77 -12.95 25.67 11.36
CA GLN A 77 -12.81 25.45 12.81
C GLN A 77 -12.74 26.77 13.58
N GLN A 78 -11.97 27.74 13.08
CA GLN A 78 -11.91 29.09 13.66
C GLN A 78 -13.29 29.76 13.65
N ARG A 79 -13.98 29.75 12.51
CA ARG A 79 -15.33 30.32 12.37
C ARG A 79 -16.35 29.64 13.28
N LEU A 80 -16.31 28.31 13.41
CA LEU A 80 -17.15 27.56 14.34
C LEU A 80 -16.87 27.95 15.80
N SER A 81 -15.60 28.12 16.16
CA SER A 81 -15.20 28.58 17.50
C SER A 81 -15.74 29.98 17.80
N ASP A 82 -15.65 30.90 16.84
CA ASP A 82 -16.14 32.27 17.00
C ASP A 82 -17.67 32.30 17.09
N MET A 83 -18.38 31.56 16.24
CA MET A 83 -19.83 31.41 16.32
C MET A 83 -20.28 30.81 17.66
N LYS A 84 -19.57 29.80 18.16
CA LYS A 84 -19.85 29.21 19.48
C LYS A 84 -19.71 30.26 20.60
N LYS A 85 -18.67 31.10 20.56
CA LYS A 85 -18.48 32.18 21.54
C LYS A 85 -19.62 33.20 21.47
N THR A 86 -20.02 33.63 20.27
CA THR A 86 -21.14 34.56 20.08
C THR A 86 -22.44 34.00 20.65
N LEU A 87 -22.79 32.75 20.30
CA LEU A 87 -24.02 32.11 20.80
C LEU A 87 -24.00 31.95 22.32
N GLN A 88 -22.87 31.52 22.90
CA GLN A 88 -22.73 31.40 24.36
C GLN A 88 -22.84 32.76 25.07
N GLN A 89 -22.32 33.83 24.47
CA GLN A 89 -22.43 35.17 25.01
C GLN A 89 -23.89 35.67 24.98
N GLU A 90 -24.60 35.46 23.87
CA GLU A 90 -26.02 35.84 23.75
C GLU A 90 -26.89 35.06 24.74
N LEU A 91 -26.72 33.74 24.84
CA LEU A 91 -27.42 32.91 25.83
C LEU A 91 -27.15 33.38 27.26
N ARG A 92 -25.91 33.73 27.60
CA ARG A 92 -25.56 34.19 28.96
C ARG A 92 -26.15 35.57 29.27
N ASN A 93 -26.23 36.45 28.29
CA ASN A 93 -26.87 37.76 28.41
C ASN A 93 -28.41 37.67 28.53
N HIS A 94 -29.04 36.63 27.98
CA HIS A 94 -30.48 36.36 28.16
C HIS A 94 -30.82 35.65 29.47
N THR A 95 -29.88 34.96 30.11
CA THR A 95 -30.07 34.36 31.45
C THR A 95 -29.86 35.34 32.61
N SER A 96 -29.30 36.53 32.34
CA SER A 96 -29.17 37.60 33.33
C SER A 96 -30.40 38.52 33.30
N ASP A 97 -31.56 37.98 33.67
CA ASP A 97 -32.73 38.79 34.02
C ASP A 97 -32.72 39.02 35.56
N PRO A 98 -32.57 40.26 36.07
CA PRO A 98 -32.42 40.55 37.49
C PRO A 98 -33.77 40.62 38.22
N ARG A 99 -34.62 39.61 38.03
CA ARG A 99 -35.93 39.51 38.71
C ARG A 99 -36.21 38.10 39.22
N SER A 100 -35.55 37.74 40.31
CA SER A 100 -36.11 36.83 41.31
C SER A 100 -35.53 37.17 42.68
N SER A 101 -36.41 37.74 43.50
CA SER A 101 -36.22 38.23 44.86
C SER A 101 -35.79 37.12 45.83
N PRO A 102 -35.04 37.45 46.91
CA PRO A 102 -34.60 36.49 47.91
C PRO A 102 -35.76 36.10 48.83
N ASN A 103 -35.88 34.82 49.17
CA ASN A 103 -36.60 34.46 50.38
C ASN A 103 -35.97 33.23 51.04
N GLU A 104 -35.62 33.43 52.31
CA GLU A 104 -35.03 32.48 53.21
C GLU A 104 -35.95 31.28 53.49
N THR A 105 -35.38 30.10 53.76
CA THR A 105 -35.75 29.29 54.94
C THR A 105 -34.61 28.32 55.26
N ARG A 106 -33.85 28.70 56.30
CA ARG A 106 -33.24 27.90 57.38
C ARG A 106 -32.81 26.45 57.08
N ASN A 107 -31.52 26.19 57.32
CA ASN A 107 -31.16 25.21 58.35
C ASN A 107 -29.87 25.62 59.07
N ASN A 108 -29.96 25.58 60.40
CA ASN A 108 -28.96 25.97 61.40
C ASN A 108 -27.68 25.13 61.30
N THR A 109 -26.50 25.75 61.48
CA THR A 109 -25.64 25.60 62.69
C THR A 109 -24.26 26.24 62.44
N SER A 110 -24.04 27.38 63.10
CA SER A 110 -22.82 27.80 63.81
C SER A 110 -21.41 27.31 63.37
N ASP A 111 -20.67 28.25 62.75
CA ASP A 111 -19.36 28.81 63.20
C ASP A 111 -18.07 27.92 63.12
N PRO A 112 -16.84 28.45 63.29
CA PRO A 112 -16.00 29.01 62.21
C PRO A 112 -14.53 28.49 62.14
N ARG A 113 -13.86 28.83 61.03
CA ARG A 113 -12.41 29.17 60.87
C ARG A 113 -11.28 28.21 61.35
N SER A 114 -10.32 28.00 60.43
CA SER A 114 -8.84 27.95 60.59
C SER A 114 -8.13 26.61 60.27
N SER A 115 -7.31 26.63 59.21
CA SER A 115 -5.92 26.11 59.00
C SER A 115 -5.30 25.04 59.94
N PRO A 116 -4.11 24.43 59.63
CA PRO A 116 -3.43 24.14 58.35
C PRO A 116 -2.72 22.74 58.32
N ASN A 117 -2.15 22.40 57.15
CA ASN A 117 -0.90 21.67 56.86
C ASN A 117 -0.38 20.43 57.67
N GLU A 118 -0.07 19.38 56.89
CA GLU A 118 1.02 18.37 56.99
C GLU A 118 1.44 17.73 58.33
N SER A 119 1.40 16.38 58.37
CA SER A 119 2.62 15.56 58.49
C SER A 119 2.41 14.08 58.14
N ARG A 120 3.41 13.56 57.43
CA ARG A 120 3.66 12.22 56.88
C ARG A 120 3.77 11.14 57.98
N ASN A 121 3.46 9.86 57.68
CA ASN A 121 4.49 8.91 57.19
C ASN A 121 3.94 7.51 56.83
N ASN A 122 4.64 6.93 55.86
CA ASN A 122 4.54 5.67 55.11
C ASN A 122 4.27 4.34 55.85
N THR A 123 3.74 3.36 55.11
CA THR A 123 4.45 2.09 54.78
C THR A 123 3.99 1.53 53.41
N SER A 124 4.93 0.87 52.73
CA SER A 124 5.02 0.66 51.27
C SER A 124 4.54 -0.71 50.76
N GLY A 125 4.37 -0.80 49.43
CA GLY A 125 4.43 -1.99 48.58
C GLY A 125 3.12 -2.27 47.84
N GLU A 126 3.00 -2.51 46.53
CA GLU A 126 3.92 -2.60 45.38
C GLU A 126 3.03 -2.62 44.11
N ASP A 127 3.50 -1.98 43.03
CA ASP A 127 3.07 -2.02 41.61
C ASP A 127 1.64 -2.41 41.18
N THR A 128 0.89 -1.45 40.62
CA THR A 128 0.14 -1.63 39.34
C THR A 128 -0.48 -0.31 38.83
N PRO A 129 -0.37 0.04 37.52
CA PRO A 129 -0.99 1.24 36.93
C PRO A 129 -2.49 1.06 36.59
N PRO A 130 -3.26 2.15 36.42
CA PRO A 130 -4.72 2.12 36.36
C PRO A 130 -5.26 1.63 35.01
N VAL A 131 -6.32 0.83 35.10
CA VAL A 131 -7.04 0.15 34.00
C VAL A 131 -7.73 1.17 33.07
N GLN A 132 -7.35 1.12 31.79
CA GLN A 132 -8.02 1.81 30.67
C GLN A 132 -9.31 1.08 30.24
N PRO A 133 -10.31 1.78 29.65
CA PRO A 133 -11.59 1.19 29.30
C PRO A 133 -11.46 0.15 28.17
N MET A 134 -11.95 -1.06 28.44
CA MET A 134 -12.06 -2.17 27.48
C MET A 134 -12.89 -1.76 26.26
N SER A 135 -12.25 -1.58 25.11
CA SER A 135 -12.93 -1.55 23.79
C SER A 135 -12.26 -2.47 22.75
N SER A 136 -11.16 -3.15 23.09
CA SER A 136 -10.37 -3.93 22.12
C SER A 136 -10.83 -5.39 21.95
N ARG A 137 -11.79 -5.86 22.76
CA ARG A 137 -12.13 -7.29 22.82
C ARG A 137 -12.97 -7.79 21.64
N SER A 138 -13.51 -6.88 20.82
CA SER A 138 -14.25 -7.19 19.59
C SER A 138 -13.35 -7.56 18.41
N ASN A 139 -12.17 -6.94 18.32
CA ASN A 139 -11.27 -7.16 17.17
C ASN A 139 -10.57 -8.52 17.24
N SER A 140 -10.24 -9.01 18.44
CA SER A 140 -9.49 -10.26 18.60
C SER A 140 -10.22 -11.49 18.02
N LEU A 141 -11.55 -11.55 18.14
CA LEU A 141 -12.33 -12.68 17.63
C LEU A 141 -12.54 -12.61 16.11
N GLU A 142 -12.72 -11.40 15.56
CA GLU A 142 -12.76 -11.19 14.11
C GLU A 142 -11.39 -11.42 13.47
N ASP A 143 -10.31 -10.96 14.10
CA ASP A 143 -8.94 -11.19 13.65
C ASP A 143 -8.56 -12.69 13.70
N ASP A 144 -9.00 -13.44 14.71
CA ASP A 144 -8.79 -14.89 14.81
C ASP A 144 -9.55 -15.67 13.72
N VAL A 145 -10.81 -15.29 13.48
CA VAL A 145 -11.64 -15.86 12.41
C VAL A 145 -11.03 -15.52 11.04
N ASN A 146 -10.60 -14.27 10.86
CA ASN A 146 -9.92 -13.81 9.66
C ASN A 146 -8.58 -14.54 9.46
N PHE A 147 -7.81 -14.83 10.52
CA PHE A 147 -6.55 -15.56 10.41
C PHE A 147 -6.76 -17.03 10.04
N LYS A 148 -7.79 -17.68 10.59
CA LYS A 148 -8.17 -19.05 10.23
C LYS A 148 -8.62 -19.15 8.77
N TYR A 149 -9.43 -18.20 8.31
CA TYR A 149 -9.83 -18.13 6.90
C TYR A 149 -8.69 -17.74 5.98
N LEU A 150 -7.86 -16.78 6.39
CA LEU A 150 -6.67 -16.33 5.66
C LEU A 150 -5.70 -17.48 5.45
N LYS A 151 -5.40 -18.28 6.48
CA LYS A 151 -4.55 -19.47 6.32
C LYS A 151 -5.09 -20.41 5.24
N HIS A 152 -6.40 -20.68 5.25
CA HIS A 152 -7.02 -21.54 4.23
C HIS A 152 -6.98 -20.91 2.84
N VAL A 153 -7.30 -19.62 2.74
CA VAL A 153 -7.31 -18.87 1.47
C VAL A 153 -5.92 -18.77 0.86
N ILE A 154 -4.87 -18.54 1.67
CA ILE A 154 -3.48 -18.51 1.22
C ILE A 154 -3.01 -19.90 0.76
N ILE A 155 -3.32 -20.95 1.53
CA ILE A 155 -2.98 -22.33 1.14
C ILE A 155 -3.70 -22.69 -0.17
N LYS A 156 -4.99 -22.38 -0.30
CA LYS A 156 -5.76 -22.60 -1.53
C LYS A 156 -5.18 -21.77 -2.67
N PHE A 157 -4.86 -20.51 -2.46
CA PHE A 157 -4.26 -19.63 -3.47
C PHE A 157 -2.93 -20.17 -4.00
N LEU A 158 -2.06 -20.68 -3.12
CA LEU A 158 -0.76 -21.24 -3.51
C LEU A 158 -0.84 -22.63 -4.16
N THR A 159 -1.91 -23.38 -3.91
CA THR A 159 -2.07 -24.78 -4.39
C THR A 159 -3.11 -24.94 -5.50
N CYS A 160 -3.90 -23.91 -5.80
CA CYS A 160 -4.94 -23.96 -6.82
C CYS A 160 -4.42 -23.82 -8.25
N ARG A 161 -5.28 -24.16 -9.22
CA ARG A 161 -5.01 -23.96 -10.65
C ARG A 161 -5.20 -22.49 -11.03
N GLU A 162 -4.57 -22.11 -12.13
CA GLU A 162 -4.41 -20.72 -12.57
C GLU A 162 -5.70 -19.87 -12.62
N TYR A 163 -6.81 -20.46 -13.06
CA TYR A 163 -8.12 -19.78 -13.14
C TYR A 163 -8.80 -19.56 -11.77
N GLU A 164 -8.47 -20.37 -10.76
CA GLU A 164 -8.96 -20.20 -9.40
C GLU A 164 -8.14 -19.14 -8.65
N ALA A 165 -6.84 -19.05 -8.93
CA ALA A 165 -5.95 -18.07 -8.31
C ALA A 165 -6.41 -16.63 -8.59
N GLN A 166 -6.83 -16.32 -9.82
CA GLN A 166 -7.35 -15.00 -10.20
C GLN A 166 -8.57 -14.57 -9.38
N HIS A 167 -9.48 -15.50 -9.08
CA HIS A 167 -10.66 -15.23 -8.25
C HIS A 167 -10.29 -15.10 -6.76
N LEU A 168 -9.32 -15.90 -6.30
CA LEU A 168 -8.82 -15.85 -4.93
C LEU A 168 -7.99 -14.60 -4.63
N THR A 169 -7.43 -13.92 -5.64
CA THR A 169 -6.71 -12.64 -5.47
C THR A 169 -7.52 -11.60 -4.71
N ARG A 170 -8.83 -11.48 -5.00
CA ARG A 170 -9.72 -10.54 -4.29
C ARG A 170 -9.92 -10.92 -2.83
N ALA A 171 -10.04 -12.22 -2.54
CA ALA A 171 -10.18 -12.70 -1.17
C ALA A 171 -8.91 -12.46 -0.36
N VAL A 172 -7.73 -12.68 -0.97
CA VAL A 172 -6.43 -12.41 -0.35
C VAL A 172 -6.25 -10.91 -0.08
N ALA A 173 -6.60 -10.04 -1.04
CA ALA A 173 -6.50 -8.59 -0.89
C ALA A 173 -7.35 -8.07 0.28
N VAL A 174 -8.58 -8.56 0.43
CA VAL A 174 -9.47 -8.15 1.53
C VAL A 174 -8.98 -8.70 2.87
N LEU A 175 -8.55 -9.97 2.93
CA LEU A 175 -8.12 -10.60 4.19
C LEU A 175 -6.76 -10.09 4.69
N LEU A 176 -5.87 -9.66 3.79
CA LEU A 176 -4.57 -9.07 4.14
C LEU A 176 -4.58 -7.54 4.17
N ARG A 177 -5.71 -6.89 3.84
CA ARG A 177 -5.83 -5.43 3.69
C ARG A 177 -4.75 -4.86 2.76
N LEU A 178 -4.56 -5.50 1.61
CA LEU A 178 -3.65 -5.03 0.59
C LEU A 178 -4.18 -3.73 -0.03
N SER A 179 -3.26 -2.85 -0.43
CA SER A 179 -3.57 -1.70 -1.27
C SER A 179 -3.94 -2.13 -2.70
N ALA A 180 -4.58 -1.23 -3.44
CA ALA A 180 -4.94 -1.48 -4.84
C ALA A 180 -3.69 -1.72 -5.73
N GLU A 181 -2.55 -1.14 -5.37
CA GLU A 181 -1.28 -1.35 -6.07
C GLU A 181 -0.73 -2.76 -5.80
N GLU A 182 -0.71 -3.20 -4.55
CA GLU A 182 -0.26 -4.55 -4.16
C GLU A 182 -1.17 -5.64 -4.74
N GLU A 183 -2.48 -5.40 -4.79
CA GLU A 183 -3.42 -6.30 -5.46
C GLU A 183 -3.14 -6.37 -6.97
N GLN A 184 -2.86 -5.24 -7.62
CA GLN A 184 -2.55 -5.21 -9.05
C GLN A 184 -1.25 -5.94 -9.36
N GLN A 185 -0.21 -5.77 -8.54
CA GLN A 185 1.05 -6.51 -8.68
C GLN A 185 0.85 -8.03 -8.56
N LEU A 186 -0.03 -8.48 -7.65
CA LEU A 186 -0.40 -9.89 -7.53
C LEU A 186 -1.15 -10.40 -8.77
N ARG A 187 -2.03 -9.58 -9.36
CA ARG A 187 -2.74 -9.92 -10.61
C ARG A 187 -1.75 -10.02 -11.78
N ASP A 188 -0.89 -9.03 -11.94
CA ASP A 188 0.09 -8.97 -13.03
C ASP A 188 1.08 -10.13 -12.95
N THR A 189 1.51 -10.53 -11.74
CA THR A 189 2.40 -11.69 -11.56
C THR A 189 1.74 -13.01 -11.99
N LEU A 190 0.43 -13.17 -11.75
CA LEU A 190 -0.33 -14.32 -12.23
C LEU A 190 -0.51 -14.30 -13.76
N ASP A 191 -0.73 -13.12 -14.34
CA ASP A 191 -0.93 -12.97 -15.79
C ASP A 191 0.39 -13.08 -16.60
N MET A 192 1.52 -12.68 -16.02
CA MET A 192 2.85 -12.91 -16.59
C MET A 192 3.21 -14.40 -16.59
N ARG A 193 2.81 -15.15 -15.55
CA ARG A 193 2.96 -16.62 -15.51
C ARG A 193 2.15 -17.29 -16.62
N ASN A 194 0.93 -16.82 -16.88
CA ASN A 194 0.08 -17.25 -18.01
C ASN A 194 0.71 -17.01 -19.40
N SER A 195 1.49 -15.94 -19.54
CA SER A 195 2.02 -15.49 -20.84
C SER A 195 3.38 -16.09 -21.19
N TRP A 196 4.19 -16.48 -20.20
CA TRP A 196 5.57 -16.96 -20.42
C TRP A 196 5.77 -18.48 -20.27
N TRP A 197 4.81 -19.20 -19.69
CA TRP A 197 4.91 -20.65 -19.46
C TRP A 197 4.37 -21.59 -20.55
N PRO A 198 3.56 -21.17 -21.55
CA PRO A 198 3.19 -22.07 -22.66
C PRO A 198 4.38 -22.53 -23.53
N SER A 199 5.54 -21.89 -23.41
CA SER A 199 6.72 -22.17 -24.25
C SER A 199 7.76 -23.08 -23.62
N ARG A 200 7.60 -23.52 -22.35
CA ARG A 200 8.64 -24.33 -21.66
C ARG A 200 8.28 -25.78 -21.37
N SER A 201 7.14 -26.27 -21.85
CA SER A 201 6.70 -27.67 -21.63
C SER A 201 6.72 -28.56 -22.88
N ARG A 202 7.35 -28.13 -23.99
CA ARG A 202 7.36 -28.91 -25.24
C ARG A 202 8.72 -29.36 -25.73
N ILE A 203 9.67 -29.72 -24.87
CA ILE A 203 10.85 -30.50 -25.31
C ILE A 203 11.32 -31.43 -24.19
N LEU A 204 11.04 -32.73 -24.34
CA LEU A 204 11.97 -33.82 -24.06
C LEU A 204 11.37 -35.12 -24.66
N PRO A 205 11.88 -35.59 -25.81
CA PRO A 205 11.66 -36.97 -26.24
C PRO A 205 12.57 -37.90 -25.42
N ARG A 206 12.04 -39.09 -25.13
CA ARG A 206 12.71 -40.21 -24.48
C ARG A 206 13.46 -41.05 -25.52
#